data_AF-A0A1Y5FWV2-F1
#
_entry.id   AF-A0A1Y5FWV2-F1
#
_cell.length_a   1.000
_cell.length_b   1.000
_cell.length_c   1.000
_cell.angle_alpha   90.00
_cell.angle_beta   90.00
_cell.angle_gamma   90.00
#
_symmetry.space_group_name_H-M   'P 1'
#
loop_
_entity.id
_entity.type
_entity.pdbx_description
1 polymer ?
#
loop_
_entity_poly.entity_id
_entity_poly.type
_entity_poly.pdbx_seq_one_letter_code
_entity_poly.pdbx_strand_id
1 'polypeptide(L)'
;MNREVIVKQGKDGEAAFQEWLNFQELGFLRVDQDWESMPAIFKNSVKRPDYLLLLASIGFIAIDVKNSKLNGSYFTLQINGEIDRSIAFEHYTRIYLWYAFKNKDTSNNDEWYFVSAHKACEVGLRKYNKKRNVYYYEIELKYFEKITRAEDLGKLFNARIGMLGKFTRAVEHGFRSIKDGVC
;
A
#
# COMPACT_ATOMS: atom_id res chain seq x y z
N MET A 1 -2.39 -3.05 24.43
CA MET A 1 -3.28 -3.79 23.52
C MET A 1 -2.68 -5.17 23.38
N ASN A 2 -3.45 -6.22 23.68
CA ASN A 2 -2.97 -7.61 23.68
C ASN A 2 -2.54 -8.00 22.24
N ARG A 3 -1.41 -8.71 22.09
CA ARG A 3 -0.85 -9.14 20.79
C ARG A 3 -1.83 -10.01 20.01
N GLU A 4 -2.59 -10.85 20.71
CA GLU A 4 -3.61 -11.73 20.12
C GLU A 4 -4.73 -10.94 19.44
N VAL A 5 -5.14 -9.81 20.02
CA VAL A 5 -6.19 -8.94 19.45
C VAL A 5 -5.71 -8.30 18.14
N ILE A 6 -4.45 -7.90 18.06
CA ILE A 6 -3.86 -7.32 16.85
C ILE A 6 -3.79 -8.37 15.73
N VAL A 7 -3.33 -9.58 16.06
CA VAL A 7 -3.26 -10.70 15.11
C VAL A 7 -4.66 -11.06 14.59
N LYS A 8 -5.65 -11.12 15.49
CA LYS A 8 -7.03 -11.39 15.09
C LYS A 8 -7.57 -10.32 14.17
N GLN A 9 -7.37 -9.03 14.49
CA GLN A 9 -7.82 -7.92 13.64
C GLN A 9 -7.20 -7.95 12.24
N GLY A 10 -5.93 -8.33 12.13
CA GLY A 10 -5.26 -8.55 10.85
C GLY A 10 -5.95 -9.65 10.04
N LYS A 11 -6.14 -10.83 10.65
CA LYS A 11 -6.82 -11.97 10.01
C LYS A 11 -8.24 -11.65 9.58
N ASP A 12 -9.01 -10.95 10.43
CA ASP A 12 -10.38 -10.52 10.10
C ASP A 12 -10.39 -9.57 8.89
N GLY A 13 -9.37 -8.71 8.76
CA GLY A 13 -9.18 -7.84 7.61
C GLY A 13 -8.84 -8.60 6.34
N GLU A 14 -7.86 -9.51 6.42
CA GLU A 14 -7.46 -10.37 5.30
C GLU A 14 -8.61 -11.23 4.80
N ALA A 15 -9.38 -11.83 5.72
CA ALA A 15 -10.54 -12.65 5.37
C ALA A 15 -11.62 -11.82 4.65
N ALA A 16 -11.96 -10.65 5.19
CA ALA A 16 -12.91 -9.76 4.55
C ALA A 16 -12.45 -9.27 3.17
N PHE A 17 -11.14 -9.04 2.99
CA PHE A 17 -10.59 -8.68 1.68
C PHE A 17 -10.71 -9.83 0.69
N GLN A 18 -10.39 -11.06 1.12
CA GLN A 18 -10.53 -12.24 0.28
C GLN A 18 -11.98 -12.50 -0.12
N GLU A 19 -12.93 -12.35 0.80
CA GLU A 19 -14.37 -12.44 0.52
C GLU A 19 -14.80 -11.40 -0.52
N TRP A 20 -14.35 -10.15 -0.37
CA TRP A 20 -14.62 -9.09 -1.33
C TRP A 20 -14.02 -9.39 -2.72
N LEU A 21 -12.76 -9.86 -2.78
CA LEU A 21 -12.12 -10.25 -4.05
C LEU A 21 -12.88 -11.37 -4.76
N ASN A 22 -13.31 -12.40 -4.02
CA ASN A 22 -14.09 -13.51 -4.56
C ASN A 22 -15.47 -13.03 -5.06
N PHE A 23 -16.15 -12.18 -4.28
CA PHE A 23 -17.45 -11.62 -4.64
C PHE A 23 -17.38 -10.75 -5.90
N GLN A 24 -16.27 -10.04 -6.10
CA GLN A 24 -16.00 -9.24 -7.29
C GLN A 24 -15.42 -10.06 -8.47
N GLU A 25 -15.28 -11.38 -8.32
CA GLU A 25 -14.72 -12.29 -9.32
C GLU A 25 -13.31 -11.90 -9.81
N LEU A 26 -12.50 -11.35 -8.90
CA LEU A 26 -11.15 -10.89 -9.21
C LEU A 26 -10.14 -12.03 -9.13
N GLY A 27 -9.20 -12.06 -10.08
CA GLY A 27 -8.07 -12.99 -10.03
C GLY A 27 -7.03 -12.55 -9.00
N PHE A 28 -6.70 -13.39 -8.03
CA PHE A 28 -5.64 -13.10 -7.05
C PHE A 28 -4.92 -14.37 -6.59
N LEU A 29 -3.72 -14.16 -6.03
CA LEU A 29 -2.97 -15.18 -5.31
C LEU A 29 -2.77 -14.70 -3.87
N ARG A 30 -3.11 -15.54 -2.90
CA ARG A 30 -2.72 -15.30 -1.51
C ARG A 30 -1.24 -15.67 -1.34
N VAL A 31 -0.49 -14.81 -0.67
CA VAL A 31 0.92 -15.05 -0.39
C VAL A 31 1.07 -15.71 0.97
N ASP A 32 1.80 -16.81 1.02
CA ASP A 32 2.04 -17.55 2.26
C ASP A 32 2.95 -16.76 3.22
N GLN A 33 2.68 -16.92 4.51
CA GLN A 33 3.42 -16.31 5.60
C GLN A 33 4.58 -17.18 6.12
N ASP A 34 4.90 -18.31 5.48
CA ASP A 34 6.08 -19.10 5.81
C ASP A 34 7.39 -18.47 5.28
N TRP A 35 8.34 -18.23 6.19
CA TRP A 35 9.66 -17.62 5.90
C TRP A 35 10.73 -18.64 5.50
N GLU A 36 10.49 -19.93 5.71
CA GLU A 36 11.48 -20.97 5.42
C GLU A 36 11.76 -21.09 3.91
N SER A 37 10.72 -20.91 3.09
CA SER A 37 10.79 -20.95 1.62
C SER A 37 11.36 -19.69 0.97
N MET A 38 11.56 -18.60 1.71
CA MET A 38 12.03 -17.33 1.16
C MET A 38 13.54 -17.34 0.89
N PRO A 39 14.00 -16.87 -0.28
CA PRO A 39 15.41 -16.60 -0.55
C PRO A 39 16.04 -15.70 0.53
N ALA A 40 17.30 -16.01 0.90
CA ALA A 40 18.02 -15.28 1.95
C ALA A 40 18.09 -13.77 1.71
N ILE A 41 18.15 -13.33 0.44
CA ILE A 41 18.17 -11.92 0.04
C ILE A 41 16.92 -11.13 0.49
N PHE A 42 15.78 -11.80 0.67
CA PHE A 42 14.53 -11.20 1.13
C PHE A 42 14.31 -11.33 2.64
N LYS A 43 15.07 -12.19 3.33
CA LYS A 43 14.93 -12.38 4.78
C LYS A 43 15.30 -11.07 5.49
N ASN A 44 14.40 -10.60 6.36
CA ASN A 44 14.52 -9.37 7.19
C ASN A 44 14.53 -8.02 6.46
N SER A 45 14.73 -8.00 5.14
CA SER A 45 14.86 -6.80 4.31
C SER A 45 13.57 -6.41 3.58
N VAL A 46 12.73 -7.40 3.26
CA VAL A 46 11.55 -7.23 2.42
C VAL A 46 10.29 -7.61 3.19
N LYS A 47 9.20 -6.87 2.96
CA LYS A 47 7.88 -7.21 3.46
C LYS A 47 7.17 -8.08 2.43
N ARG A 48 6.55 -9.16 2.88
CA ARG A 48 5.64 -9.93 2.03
C ARG A 48 4.29 -9.22 1.99
N PRO A 49 3.73 -9.01 0.80
CA PRO A 49 2.33 -8.62 0.70
C PRO A 49 1.44 -9.78 1.14
N ASP A 50 0.17 -9.49 1.43
CA ASP A 50 -0.82 -10.52 1.76
C ASP A 50 -1.36 -11.17 0.48
N TYR A 51 -1.45 -10.39 -0.60
CA TYR A 51 -1.99 -10.84 -1.89
C TYR A 51 -1.20 -10.29 -3.08
N LEU A 52 -1.22 -11.04 -4.18
CA LEU A 52 -0.96 -10.53 -5.52
C LEU A 52 -2.29 -10.45 -6.27
N LEU A 53 -2.75 -9.25 -6.61
CA LEU A 53 -3.99 -9.00 -7.32
C LEU A 53 -3.70 -8.84 -8.82
N LEU A 54 -4.37 -9.65 -9.66
CA LEU A 54 -4.23 -9.58 -11.11
C LEU A 54 -5.12 -8.47 -11.67
N LEU A 55 -4.50 -7.50 -12.35
CA LEU A 55 -5.20 -6.46 -13.09
C LEU A 55 -5.01 -6.72 -14.59
N ALA A 56 -6.11 -6.88 -15.33
CA ALA A 56 -6.13 -7.43 -16.70
C ALA A 56 -5.15 -6.74 -17.68
N SER A 57 -4.93 -5.43 -17.54
CA SER A 57 -4.10 -4.64 -18.48
C SER A 57 -2.66 -4.39 -18.02
N ILE A 58 -2.28 -4.83 -16.82
CA ILE A 58 -0.97 -4.48 -16.21
C ILE A 58 -0.27 -5.66 -15.52
N GLY A 59 -0.97 -6.75 -15.25
CA GLY A 59 -0.44 -7.89 -14.50
C GLY A 59 -0.66 -7.74 -13.00
N PHE A 60 0.21 -8.38 -12.20
CA PHE A 60 0.06 -8.40 -10.76
C PHE A 60 0.47 -7.08 -10.09
N ILE A 61 -0.32 -6.64 -9.13
CA ILE A 61 0.08 -5.70 -8.08
C ILE A 61 0.09 -6.41 -6.73
N ALA A 62 0.96 -5.97 -5.83
CA ALA A 62 1.04 -6.47 -4.47
C ALA A 62 0.07 -5.69 -3.58
N ILE A 63 -0.69 -6.39 -2.75
CA ILE A 63 -1.61 -5.80 -1.79
C ILE A 63 -1.22 -6.21 -0.37
N ASP A 64 -1.13 -5.22 0.52
CA ASP A 64 -1.02 -5.42 1.96
C ASP A 64 -2.27 -4.87 2.65
N VAL A 65 -2.98 -5.73 3.36
CA VAL A 65 -4.30 -5.42 3.92
C VAL A 65 -4.16 -4.79 5.30
N LYS A 66 -4.97 -3.76 5.55
CA LYS A 66 -4.97 -3.00 6.80
C LYS A 66 -6.38 -2.87 7.34
N ASN A 67 -6.67 -3.58 8.43
CA ASN A 67 -7.88 -3.37 9.20
C ASN A 67 -7.63 -2.35 10.30
N SER A 68 -7.96 -1.08 10.04
CA SER A 68 -7.56 0.03 10.90
C SER A 68 -8.72 0.99 11.16
N LYS A 69 -8.65 1.70 12.30
CA LYS A 69 -9.60 2.77 12.59
C LYS A 69 -9.25 4.00 11.77
N LEU A 70 -10.25 4.58 11.11
CA LEU A 70 -10.12 5.94 10.56
C LEU A 70 -10.12 6.95 11.73
N ASN A 71 -9.04 7.74 11.85
CA ASN A 71 -8.91 8.74 12.90
C ASN A 71 -9.28 10.11 12.34
N GLY A 72 -10.54 10.52 12.50
CA GLY A 72 -11.04 11.74 11.86
C GLY A 72 -11.04 11.59 10.34
N SER A 73 -10.04 12.17 9.67
CA SER A 73 -9.88 12.16 8.21
C SER A 73 -8.61 11.46 7.72
N TYR A 74 -7.93 10.68 8.55
CA TYR A 74 -6.68 10.01 8.16
C TYR A 74 -6.55 8.57 8.68
N PHE A 75 -5.82 7.77 7.92
CA PHE A 75 -5.28 6.49 8.39
C PHE A 75 -3.83 6.66 8.85
N THR A 76 -3.38 5.71 9.68
CA THR A 76 -1.99 5.68 10.16
C THR A 76 -1.26 4.47 9.60
N LEU A 77 -0.01 4.64 9.20
CA LEU A 77 0.84 3.55 8.71
C LEU A 77 2.23 3.63 9.35
N GLN A 78 2.74 2.53 9.90
CA GLN A 78 4.05 2.52 10.53
C GLN A 78 5.14 2.71 9.47
N ILE A 79 6.16 3.51 9.77
CA ILE A 79 7.25 3.75 8.82
C ILE A 79 8.27 2.61 8.95
N ASN A 80 8.91 2.53 10.10
CA ASN A 80 9.98 1.57 10.33
C ASN A 80 9.43 0.13 10.32
N GLY A 81 9.97 -0.68 9.41
CA GLY A 81 9.63 -2.11 9.28
C GLY A 81 8.37 -2.41 8.48
N GLU A 82 7.59 -1.39 8.09
CA GLU A 82 6.41 -1.58 7.24
C GLU A 82 6.57 -0.88 5.89
N ILE A 83 6.65 0.45 5.86
CA ILE A 83 6.85 1.17 4.59
C ILE A 83 8.23 0.90 3.99
N ASP A 84 9.30 1.00 4.79
CA ASP A 84 10.66 0.79 4.29
C ASP A 84 10.81 -0.58 3.61
N ARG A 85 10.18 -1.60 4.20
CA ARG A 85 10.20 -2.97 3.69
C ARG A 85 9.28 -3.19 2.48
N SER A 86 8.19 -2.43 2.37
CA SER A 86 7.35 -2.40 1.17
C SER A 86 8.09 -1.75 0.01
N ILE A 87 8.77 -0.64 0.24
CA ILE A 87 9.60 0.00 -0.80
C ILE A 87 10.70 -0.96 -1.25
N ALA A 88 11.38 -1.63 -0.31
CA ALA A 88 12.34 -2.68 -0.65
C ALA A 88 11.71 -3.80 -1.51
N PHE A 89 10.51 -4.28 -1.17
CA PHE A 89 9.76 -5.24 -1.99
C PHE A 89 9.60 -4.76 -3.44
N GLU A 90 9.16 -3.51 -3.64
CA GLU A 90 8.97 -2.95 -4.98
C GLU A 90 10.29 -2.87 -5.76
N HIS A 91 11.39 -2.51 -5.09
CA HIS A 91 12.72 -2.44 -5.72
C HIS A 91 13.20 -3.80 -6.22
N TYR A 92 13.03 -4.85 -5.42
CA TYR A 92 13.51 -6.19 -5.78
C TYR A 92 12.61 -6.89 -6.80
N THR A 93 11.29 -6.75 -6.68
CA THR A 93 10.33 -7.51 -7.50
C THR A 93 9.83 -6.75 -8.72
N ARG A 94 9.95 -5.42 -8.72
CA ARG A 94 9.31 -4.52 -9.69
C ARG A 94 7.78 -4.58 -9.68
N ILE A 95 7.19 -5.21 -8.66
CA ILE A 95 5.75 -5.24 -8.41
C ILE A 95 5.43 -4.12 -7.43
N TYR A 96 4.47 -3.27 -7.79
CA TYR A 96 4.04 -2.16 -6.94
C TYR A 96 3.18 -2.65 -5.77
N LEU A 97 3.43 -2.11 -4.58
CA LEU A 97 2.71 -2.44 -3.38
C LEU A 97 1.69 -1.35 -3.05
N TRP A 98 0.47 -1.80 -2.85
CA TRP A 98 -0.66 -1.00 -2.40
C TRP A 98 -1.11 -1.47 -1.02
N TYR A 99 -1.41 -0.51 -0.16
CA TYR A 99 -2.08 -0.77 1.09
C TYR A 99 -3.59 -0.67 0.88
N ALA A 100 -4.33 -1.73 1.21
CA ALA A 100 -5.78 -1.75 1.16
C ALA A 100 -6.35 -1.61 2.57
N PHE A 101 -6.85 -0.41 2.91
CA PHE A 101 -7.41 -0.12 4.21
C PHE A 101 -8.91 -0.39 4.26
N LYS A 102 -9.32 -1.18 5.26
CA LYS A 102 -10.70 -1.28 5.73
C LYS A 102 -10.87 -0.42 6.96
N ASN A 103 -11.87 0.45 6.96
CA ASN A 103 -12.24 1.19 8.17
C ASN A 103 -13.03 0.24 9.09
N LYS A 104 -12.45 -0.11 10.25
CA LYS A 104 -13.06 -1.08 11.16
C LYS A 104 -14.32 -0.58 11.87
N ASP A 105 -14.55 0.74 11.87
CA ASP A 105 -15.66 1.38 12.57
C ASP A 105 -16.91 1.51 11.68
N THR A 106 -16.85 1.12 10.40
CA THR A 106 -18.02 1.06 9.51
C THR A 106 -18.53 -0.37 9.38
N SER A 107 -19.86 -0.52 9.31
CA SER A 107 -20.50 -1.79 8.95
C SER A 107 -20.43 -2.08 7.45
N ASN A 108 -20.00 -1.09 6.64
CA ASN A 108 -19.87 -1.28 5.20
C ASN A 108 -18.63 -2.13 4.88
N ASN A 109 -18.88 -3.38 4.49
CA ASN A 109 -17.83 -4.34 4.17
C ASN A 109 -17.25 -4.18 2.75
N ASP A 110 -17.89 -3.36 1.91
CA ASP A 110 -17.56 -3.27 0.50
C ASP A 110 -16.66 -2.07 0.18
N GLU A 111 -16.24 -1.30 1.18
CA GLU A 111 -15.44 -0.08 0.98
C GLU A 111 -13.98 -0.27 1.38
N TRP A 112 -13.09 -0.13 0.40
CA TRP A 112 -11.66 -0.21 0.57
C TRP A 112 -10.97 1.08 0.14
N TYR A 113 -9.99 1.51 0.92
CA TYR A 113 -9.20 2.71 0.65
C TYR A 113 -7.78 2.31 0.31
N PHE A 114 -7.37 2.58 -0.93
CA PHE A 114 -6.08 2.18 -1.46
C PHE A 114 -5.10 3.34 -1.50
N VAL A 115 -3.87 3.10 -1.06
CA VAL A 115 -2.74 4.04 -1.24
C VAL A 115 -1.48 3.26 -1.58
N SER A 116 -0.72 3.69 -2.58
CA SER A 116 0.56 3.05 -2.90
C SER A 116 1.61 3.36 -1.83
N ALA A 117 2.60 2.48 -1.66
CA ALA A 117 3.68 2.73 -0.70
C ALA A 117 4.42 4.04 -1.01
N HIS A 118 4.69 4.31 -2.29
CA HIS A 118 5.28 5.57 -2.75
C HIS A 118 4.42 6.79 -2.40
N LYS A 119 3.11 6.72 -2.64
CA LYS A 119 2.22 7.86 -2.35
C LYS A 119 2.13 8.12 -0.85
N ALA A 120 2.09 7.06 -0.03
CA ALA A 120 2.15 7.16 1.41
C ALA A 120 3.42 7.87 1.90
N CYS A 121 4.58 7.58 1.33
CA CYS A 121 5.83 8.29 1.62
C CYS A 121 5.79 9.77 1.20
N GLU A 122 5.21 10.05 0.03
CA GLU A 122 5.15 11.40 -0.54
C GLU A 122 4.27 12.35 0.30
N VAL A 123 3.11 11.88 0.75
CA VAL A 123 2.08 12.73 1.37
C VAL A 123 1.90 12.52 2.86
N GLY A 124 2.49 11.47 3.42
CA GLY A 124 2.33 11.10 4.83
C GLY A 124 2.98 12.12 5.76
N LEU A 125 2.21 12.62 6.72
CA LEU A 125 2.74 13.47 7.78
C LEU A 125 3.46 12.61 8.81
N ARG A 126 4.80 12.71 8.87
CA ARG A 126 5.60 11.93 9.82
C ARG A 126 5.34 12.36 11.25
N LYS A 127 4.95 11.39 12.09
CA LYS A 127 4.75 11.54 13.53
C LYS A 127 5.55 10.48 14.29
N TYR A 128 5.69 10.70 15.59
CA TYR A 128 6.39 9.79 16.49
C TYR A 128 5.50 9.41 17.67
N ASN A 129 5.27 8.10 17.84
CA ASN A 129 4.51 7.58 18.96
C ASN A 129 5.47 7.23 20.10
N LYS A 130 5.59 8.12 21.11
CA LYS A 130 6.48 7.91 22.26
C LYS A 130 6.20 6.60 23.01
N LYS A 131 4.93 6.21 23.14
CA LYS A 131 4.52 5.01 23.88
C LYS A 131 4.93 3.72 23.18
N ARG A 132 4.92 3.72 21.85
CA ARG A 132 5.28 2.56 21.02
C ARG A 132 6.72 2.61 20.51
N ASN A 133 7.43 3.72 20.71
CA ASN A 133 8.78 3.94 20.19
C ASN A 133 8.89 3.71 18.67
N VAL A 134 7.92 4.24 17.91
CA VAL A 134 7.86 4.06 16.44
C VAL A 134 7.50 5.36 15.73
N TYR A 135 8.06 5.54 14.53
CA TYR A 135 7.59 6.54 13.58
C TYR A 135 6.44 5.99 12.74
N TYR A 136 5.47 6.84 12.41
CA TYR A 136 4.34 6.52 11.57
C TYR A 136 3.96 7.72 10.70
N TYR A 137 3.26 7.47 9.60
CA TYR A 137 2.60 8.51 8.81
C TYR A 137 1.14 8.62 9.20
N GLU A 138 0.65 9.85 9.26
CA GLU A 138 -0.78 10.17 9.13
C GLU A 138 -1.03 10.50 7.66
N ILE A 139 -1.92 9.74 7.00
CA ILE A 139 -2.23 9.89 5.58
C ILE A 139 -3.70 10.28 5.46
N GLU A 140 -3.95 11.49 4.97
CA GLU A 140 -5.31 11.99 4.80
C GLU A 140 -6.09 11.21 3.73
N LEU A 141 -7.39 11.01 3.96
CA LEU A 141 -8.27 10.21 3.11
C LEU A 141 -8.33 10.69 1.66
N LYS A 142 -8.10 11.99 1.42
CA LYS A 142 -8.06 12.58 0.06
C LYS A 142 -6.94 12.04 -0.83
N TYR A 143 -5.95 11.37 -0.25
CA TYR A 143 -4.84 10.73 -0.99
C TYR A 143 -5.08 9.25 -1.27
N PHE A 144 -6.23 8.70 -0.83
CA PHE A 144 -6.61 7.33 -1.08
C PHE A 144 -7.55 7.24 -2.27
N GLU A 145 -7.39 6.19 -3.04
CA GLU A 145 -8.39 5.76 -4.02
C GLU A 145 -9.45 4.92 -3.30
N LYS A 146 -10.70 5.36 -3.34
CA LYS A 146 -11.82 4.57 -2.82
C LYS A 146 -12.26 3.56 -3.89
N ILE A 147 -12.20 2.29 -3.51
CA ILE A 147 -12.55 1.13 -4.34
C ILE A 147 -13.72 0.43 -3.66
N THR A 148 -14.86 0.34 -4.35
CA THR A 148 -16.02 -0.41 -3.85
C THR A 148 -16.40 -1.56 -4.76
N ARG A 149 -16.05 -1.46 -6.05
CA ARG A 149 -16.29 -2.50 -7.06
C ARG A 149 -15.08 -2.76 -7.94
N ALA A 150 -15.10 -3.86 -8.68
CA ALA A 150 -14.03 -4.22 -9.61
C ALA A 150 -13.72 -3.11 -10.64
N GLU A 151 -14.74 -2.38 -11.12
CA GLU A 151 -14.55 -1.33 -12.12
C GLU A 151 -13.74 -0.14 -11.59
N ASP A 152 -13.73 0.06 -10.27
CA ASP A 152 -12.95 1.12 -9.63
C ASP A 152 -11.44 0.85 -9.67
N LEU A 153 -11.00 -0.40 -9.89
CA LEU A 153 -9.57 -0.76 -9.88
C LEU A 153 -8.77 -0.02 -10.95
N GLY A 154 -9.43 0.48 -12.00
CA GLY A 154 -8.81 1.38 -12.98
C GLY A 154 -8.21 2.65 -12.35
N LYS A 155 -8.71 3.09 -11.20
CA LYS A 155 -8.16 4.23 -10.44
C LYS A 155 -6.72 3.97 -9.99
N LEU A 156 -6.40 2.74 -9.60
CA LEU A 156 -5.04 2.36 -9.19
C LEU A 156 -4.03 2.52 -10.34
N PHE A 157 -4.46 2.18 -11.55
CA PHE A 157 -3.67 2.38 -12.76
C PHE A 157 -3.50 3.88 -13.08
N ASN A 158 -4.58 4.66 -13.03
CA ASN A 158 -4.54 6.09 -13.32
C ASN A 158 -3.66 6.86 -12.32
N ALA A 159 -3.75 6.54 -11.03
CA ALA A 159 -2.90 7.11 -9.99
C ALA A 159 -1.41 6.83 -10.28
N ARG A 160 -1.09 5.64 -10.82
CA ARG A 160 0.27 5.28 -11.24
C ARG A 160 0.73 6.04 -12.48
N ILE A 161 -0.06 6.04 -13.57
CA ILE A 161 0.31 6.74 -14.81
C ILE A 161 0.45 8.24 -14.56
N GLY A 162 -0.43 8.83 -13.74
CA GLY A 162 -0.32 10.22 -13.30
C GLY A 162 0.99 10.50 -12.57
N MET A 163 1.49 9.55 -11.76
CA MET A 163 2.78 9.65 -11.09
C MET A 163 3.96 9.53 -12.07
N LEU A 164 3.93 8.55 -12.98
CA LEU A 164 4.96 8.40 -14.02
C LEU A 164 5.05 9.63 -14.92
N GLY A 165 3.91 10.17 -15.36
CA GLY A 165 3.87 11.39 -16.16
C GLY A 165 4.44 12.61 -15.44
N LYS A 166 4.22 12.73 -14.11
CA LYS A 166 4.85 13.78 -13.29
C LYS A 166 6.34 13.58 -13.14
N PHE A 167 6.80 12.33 -12.97
CA PHE A 167 8.22 12.00 -12.87
C PHE A 167 8.97 12.30 -14.17
N THR A 168 8.43 11.88 -15.32
CA THR A 168 9.01 12.19 -16.63
C THR A 168 9.17 13.69 -16.84
N ARG A 169 8.12 14.48 -16.52
CA ARG A 169 8.19 15.95 -16.61
C ARG A 169 9.22 16.54 -15.65
N ALA A 170 9.31 16.04 -14.41
CA ALA A 170 10.30 16.52 -13.44
C ALA A 170 11.74 16.25 -13.90
N VAL A 171 11.99 15.09 -14.51
CA VAL A 171 13.28 14.75 -15.11
C VAL A 171 13.58 15.66 -16.32
N GLU A 172 12.60 15.89 -17.21
CA GLU A 172 12.76 16.81 -18.35
C GLU A 172 13.06 18.25 -17.92
N HIS A 173 12.40 18.74 -16.88
CA HIS A 173 12.67 20.06 -16.32
C HIS A 173 14.03 20.14 -15.60
N GLY A 174 14.44 19.10 -14.90
CA GLY A 174 15.79 19.00 -14.31
C GLY A 174 16.89 18.97 -15.36
N PHE A 175 16.69 18.26 -16.47
CA PHE A 175 17.63 18.23 -17.61
C PHE A 175 17.71 19.58 -18.35
N ARG A 176 16.60 20.33 -18.45
CA ARG A 176 16.61 21.70 -18.99
C ARG A 176 17.39 22.67 -18.11
N SER A 177 17.20 22.62 -16.79
CA SER A 177 17.92 23.51 -15.87
C SER A 177 19.44 23.27 -15.85
N ILE A 178 19.91 22.08 -16.21
CA ILE A 178 21.34 21.77 -16.36
C ILE A 178 21.89 22.25 -17.72
N LYS A 179 21.05 22.32 -18.77
CA LYS A 179 21.43 22.89 -20.07
C LYS A 179 21.46 24.42 -20.08
N ASP A 180 20.63 25.04 -19.25
CA ASP A 180 20.54 26.51 -19.12
C ASP A 180 21.51 27.07 -18.05
N GLY A 181 22.30 26.20 -17.41
CA GLY A 181 23.31 26.53 -16.40
C GLY A 181 24.75 26.59 -16.94
N VAL A 182 24.94 27.13 -18.15
CA VAL A 182 26.25 27.60 -18.62
C VAL A 182 26.31 29.11 -18.50
N CYS A 183 26.75 29.58 -17.34
CA CYS A 183 27.61 30.75 -17.16
C CYS A 183 28.20 30.70 -15.75
#